data_AF-A0A7V8FHC8-F1
#
_entry.id   AF-A0A7V8FHC8-F1
#
_cell.length_a   1.000
_cell.length_b   1.000
_cell.length_c   1.000
_cell.angle_alpha   90.00
_cell.angle_beta   90.00
_cell.angle_gamma   90.00
#
_symmetry.space_group_name_H-M   'P 1'
#
loop_
_entity.id
_entity.type
_entity.pdbx_description
1 polymer ?
#
loop_
_entity_poly.entity_id
_entity_poly.type
_entity_poly.pdbx_seq_one_letter_code
_entity_poly.pdbx_strand_id
1 'polypeptide(L)'
;MLRPNDGIGDTGLRGALGWQFNDHWHAGVTAARNDAEASTQARVSGITADSVAVAVDYTRDERARWSIGGSHFRYDDGNRRDTLNSSIEQRLLTRPRVLVDGLGSVYTSRGSRDDVPYFNPSRDRSVEVGLRIDQQLWRRYDRSFHYRLTVSLGDYWQQGFGSALIPTVAYRHEWQFAQGRVFEYGVSWSRPVYDGQRERHIGFDAVLRWGE
;
A
#
# COMPACT_ATOMS: atom_id res chain seq x y z
N MET A 1 8.48 -1.63 16.02
CA MET A 1 8.67 -3.08 15.93
C MET A 1 7.43 -3.75 16.52
N LEU A 2 6.55 -4.28 15.69
CA LEU A 2 5.41 -5.11 16.14
C LEU A 2 6.00 -6.39 16.74
N ARG A 3 5.64 -6.71 17.99
CA ARG A 3 6.01 -7.98 18.61
C ARG A 3 4.88 -8.96 18.29
N PRO A 4 5.16 -10.17 17.77
CA PRO A 4 4.15 -11.21 17.55
C PRO A 4 3.40 -11.69 18.81
N ASN A 5 3.69 -11.08 19.97
CA ASN A 5 3.13 -11.38 21.28
C ASN A 5 3.23 -10.13 22.14
N ASP A 6 2.58 -9.04 21.70
CA ASP A 6 2.51 -7.79 22.46
C ASP A 6 1.52 -7.85 23.62
N GLY A 7 0.72 -8.91 23.71
CA GLY A 7 -0.31 -9.10 24.75
C GLY A 7 -1.51 -8.17 24.58
N ILE A 8 -1.63 -7.51 23.43
CA ILE A 8 -2.66 -6.51 23.14
C ILE A 8 -3.68 -7.10 22.17
N GLY A 9 -4.92 -7.18 22.64
CA GLY A 9 -6.02 -7.84 21.95
C GLY A 9 -6.05 -9.36 22.12
N ASP A 10 -7.22 -9.94 21.86
CA ASP A 10 -7.38 -11.38 21.75
C ASP A 10 -6.64 -11.93 20.50
N THR A 11 -6.73 -13.25 20.32
CA THR A 11 -6.28 -13.97 19.11
C THR A 11 -6.69 -13.24 17.82
N GLY A 12 -5.71 -12.88 16.99
CA GLY A 12 -5.94 -12.35 15.65
C GLY A 12 -6.40 -13.44 14.69
N LEU A 13 -7.44 -13.17 13.92
CA LEU A 13 -7.99 -14.08 12.92
C LEU A 13 -8.22 -13.32 11.62
N ARG A 14 -7.80 -13.89 10.49
CA ARG A 14 -8.04 -13.30 9.16
C ARG A 14 -8.57 -14.37 8.22
N GLY A 15 -9.66 -14.05 7.54
CA GLY A 15 -10.24 -14.85 6.47
C GLY A 15 -10.35 -14.02 5.20
N ALA A 16 -10.01 -14.61 4.06
CA ALA A 16 -10.16 -13.98 2.76
C ALA A 16 -10.79 -14.95 1.76
N LEU A 17 -11.64 -14.41 0.89
CA LEU A 17 -12.26 -15.11 -0.23
C LEU A 17 -12.00 -14.28 -1.48
N GLY A 18 -11.40 -14.91 -2.50
CA GLY A 18 -11.14 -14.31 -3.81
C GLY A 18 -11.89 -15.07 -4.90
N TRP A 19 -12.36 -14.34 -5.91
CA TRP A 19 -13.00 -14.91 -7.08
C TRP A 19 -12.46 -14.25 -8.35
N GLN A 20 -12.00 -15.09 -9.28
CA GLN A 20 -11.62 -14.67 -10.62
C GLN A 20 -12.80 -14.92 -11.55
N PHE A 21 -13.47 -13.85 -12.00
CA PHE A 21 -14.63 -13.97 -12.89
C PHE A 21 -14.22 -14.33 -14.31
N ASN A 22 -13.06 -13.80 -14.74
CA ASN A 22 -12.42 -14.08 -16.03
C ASN A 22 -10.95 -13.63 -15.97
N ASP A 23 -10.24 -13.63 -17.10
CA ASP A 23 -8.83 -13.22 -17.20
C ASP A 23 -8.57 -11.75 -16.86
N HIS A 24 -9.63 -10.92 -16.84
CA HIS A 24 -9.52 -9.49 -16.60
C HIS A 24 -10.01 -9.07 -15.21
N TRP A 25 -11.01 -9.74 -14.65
CA TRP A 25 -11.69 -9.32 -13.44
C TRP A 25 -11.48 -10.29 -12.28
N HIS A 26 -10.95 -9.76 -11.19
CA HIS A 26 -10.81 -10.43 -9.91
C HIS A 26 -11.49 -9.59 -8.84
N ALA A 27 -12.16 -10.22 -7.87
CA ALA A 27 -12.61 -9.54 -6.66
C ALA A 27 -12.28 -10.36 -5.43
N GLY A 28 -12.04 -9.67 -4.31
CA GLY A 28 -11.75 -10.27 -3.03
C GLY A 28 -12.52 -9.60 -1.91
N VAL A 29 -12.87 -10.40 -0.90
CA VAL A 29 -13.37 -9.94 0.39
C VAL A 29 -12.47 -10.47 1.48
N THR A 30 -12.08 -9.62 2.41
CA THR A 30 -11.30 -9.99 3.60
C THR A 30 -12.05 -9.54 4.84
N ALA A 31 -12.08 -10.38 5.86
CA ALA A 31 -12.51 -10.02 7.19
C ALA A 31 -11.42 -10.39 8.20
N ALA A 32 -11.16 -9.50 9.16
CA ALA A 32 -10.15 -9.72 10.17
C ALA A 32 -10.65 -9.29 11.56
N ARG A 33 -10.28 -10.07 12.57
CA ARG A 33 -10.38 -9.71 13.99
C ARG A 33 -8.98 -9.38 14.50
N ASN A 34 -8.85 -8.29 15.27
CA ASN A 34 -7.55 -7.75 15.69
C ASN A 34 -6.59 -7.60 14.48
N ASP A 35 -7.05 -6.87 13.48
CA ASP A 35 -6.39 -6.74 12.18
C ASP A 35 -5.01 -6.08 12.32
N ALA A 36 -4.00 -6.69 11.69
CA ALA A 36 -2.66 -6.15 11.63
C ALA A 36 -2.56 -4.87 10.78
N GLU A 37 -3.54 -4.64 9.90
CA GLU A 37 -3.67 -3.41 9.08
C GLU A 37 -4.26 -2.23 9.88
N ALA A 38 -4.72 -2.45 11.12
CA ALA A 38 -5.17 -1.37 11.99
C ALA A 38 -4.01 -0.44 12.39
N SER A 39 -4.34 0.76 12.88
CA SER A 39 -3.34 1.74 13.30
C SER A 39 -2.35 1.16 14.33
N THR A 40 -1.07 1.10 13.96
CA THR A 40 -0.02 0.64 14.88
C THR A 40 0.12 1.58 16.08
N GLN A 41 -0.16 2.89 15.92
CA GLN A 41 -0.21 3.84 17.04
C GLN A 41 -1.35 3.50 18.00
N ALA A 42 -2.54 3.19 17.47
CA ALA A 42 -3.68 2.74 18.27
C ALA A 42 -3.32 1.47 19.06
N ARG A 43 -2.69 0.50 18.40
CA ARG A 43 -2.24 -0.76 19.03
C ARG A 43 -1.23 -0.53 20.15
N VAL A 44 -0.29 0.39 19.98
CA VAL A 44 0.64 0.80 21.06
C VAL A 44 -0.11 1.41 22.25
N SER A 45 -1.23 2.08 22.01
CA SER A 45 -2.14 2.60 23.05
C SER A 45 -3.12 1.55 23.60
N GLY A 46 -2.97 0.27 23.25
CA GLY A 46 -3.83 -0.81 23.74
C GLY A 46 -5.17 -0.92 23.01
N ILE A 47 -5.35 -0.21 21.89
CA ILE A 47 -6.58 -0.16 21.11
C ILE A 47 -6.45 -1.08 19.90
N THR A 48 -7.40 -1.99 19.73
CA THR A 48 -7.44 -2.93 18.61
C THR A 48 -8.59 -2.62 17.65
N ALA A 49 -8.54 -3.17 16.44
CA ALA A 49 -9.63 -3.03 15.48
C ALA A 49 -9.92 -4.32 14.72
N ASP A 50 -11.20 -4.51 14.44
CA ASP A 50 -11.68 -5.50 13.48
C ASP A 50 -11.93 -4.81 12.14
N SER A 51 -11.80 -5.54 11.04
CA SER A 51 -12.00 -4.99 9.71
C SER A 51 -12.81 -5.91 8.80
N VAL A 52 -13.46 -5.26 7.82
CA VAL A 52 -13.90 -5.91 6.59
C VAL A 52 -13.43 -5.06 5.42
N ALA A 53 -12.90 -5.70 4.38
CA ALA A 53 -12.39 -5.06 3.20
C ALA A 53 -12.88 -5.77 1.94
N VAL A 54 -13.14 -5.01 0.89
CA VAL A 54 -13.47 -5.50 -0.45
C VAL A 54 -12.52 -4.87 -1.45
N ALA A 55 -12.11 -5.65 -2.44
CA ALA A 55 -11.25 -5.18 -3.53
C ALA A 55 -11.74 -5.76 -4.86
N VAL A 56 -11.59 -4.98 -5.93
CA VAL A 56 -11.84 -5.40 -7.31
C VAL A 56 -10.64 -4.98 -8.13
N ASP A 57 -10.07 -5.92 -8.86
CA ASP A 57 -8.96 -5.73 -9.78
C ASP A 57 -9.44 -5.97 -11.21
N TYR A 58 -9.15 -5.00 -12.08
CA TYR A 58 -9.32 -5.08 -13.51
C TYR A 58 -7.95 -5.02 -14.20
N THR A 59 -7.59 -6.09 -14.89
CA THR A 59 -6.37 -6.17 -15.71
C THR A 59 -6.79 -6.25 -17.17
N ARG A 60 -6.70 -5.13 -17.91
CA ARG A 60 -7.12 -5.10 -19.32
C ARG A 60 -6.20 -5.97 -20.18
N ASP A 61 -4.90 -5.83 -19.98
CA ASP A 61 -3.83 -6.52 -20.70
C ASP A 61 -2.52 -6.42 -19.88
N GLU A 62 -1.39 -6.84 -20.46
CA GLU A 62 -0.05 -6.73 -19.86
C GLU A 62 0.39 -5.28 -19.55
N ARG A 63 -0.37 -4.27 -20.00
CA ARG A 63 -0.03 -2.84 -19.94
C ARG A 63 -0.91 -2.07 -19.00
N ALA A 64 -2.06 -2.58 -18.57
CA ALA A 64 -2.99 -1.77 -17.80
C ALA A 64 -3.69 -2.57 -16.71
N ARG A 65 -3.49 -2.13 -15.46
CA ARG A 65 -4.19 -2.64 -14.27
C ARG A 65 -4.85 -1.49 -13.53
N TRP A 66 -6.08 -1.72 -13.08
CA TRP A 66 -6.83 -0.83 -12.21
C TRP A 66 -7.35 -1.63 -11.01
N SER A 67 -7.07 -1.15 -9.81
CA SER A 67 -7.58 -1.72 -8.56
C SER A 67 -8.47 -0.70 -7.87
N ILE A 68 -9.61 -1.14 -7.34
CA ILE A 68 -10.50 -0.35 -6.47
C ILE A 68 -10.69 -1.15 -5.19
N GLY A 69 -10.57 -0.50 -4.04
CA GLY A 69 -10.76 -1.13 -2.74
C GLY A 69 -11.51 -0.23 -1.78
N GLY A 70 -12.18 -0.84 -0.81
CA GLY A 70 -12.78 -0.15 0.31
C GLY A 70 -12.73 -1.00 1.56
N SER A 71 -12.64 -0.36 2.72
CA SER A 71 -12.60 -1.06 3.99
C SER A 71 -13.37 -0.32 5.08
N HIS A 72 -13.84 -1.09 6.05
CA HIS A 72 -14.48 -0.60 7.25
C HIS A 72 -13.77 -1.20 8.47
N PHE A 73 -13.23 -0.34 9.33
CA PHE A 73 -12.63 -0.70 10.59
C PHE A 73 -13.53 -0.32 11.76
N ARG A 74 -13.59 -1.19 12.76
CA ARG A 74 -14.23 -0.95 14.05
C ARG A 74 -13.20 -1.11 15.15
N TYR A 75 -12.80 -0.01 15.73
CA TYR A 75 -11.88 0.02 16.87
C TYR A 75 -12.65 -0.23 18.18
N ASP A 76 -11.99 -0.84 19.16
CA ASP A 76 -12.57 -1.13 20.49
C ASP A 76 -12.76 0.13 21.35
N ASP A 77 -12.07 1.23 21.03
CA ASP A 77 -12.33 2.58 21.56
C ASP A 77 -13.63 3.22 21.04
N GLY A 78 -14.34 2.55 20.13
CA GLY A 78 -15.59 3.01 19.53
C GLY A 78 -15.41 3.84 18.25
N ASN A 79 -14.18 4.08 17.78
CA ASN A 79 -13.92 4.70 16.48
C ASN A 79 -14.30 3.74 15.34
N ARG A 80 -14.92 4.30 14.30
CA ARG A 80 -15.21 3.60 13.05
C ARG A 80 -14.52 4.35 11.93
N ARG A 81 -13.78 3.62 11.10
CA ARG A 81 -13.05 4.22 9.98
C ARG A 81 -13.40 3.54 8.68
N ASP A 82 -13.94 4.33 7.76
CA ASP A 82 -14.21 3.90 6.39
C ASP A 82 -13.10 4.42 5.48
N THR A 83 -12.62 3.57 4.58
CA THR A 83 -11.66 3.95 3.53
C THR A 83 -12.17 3.54 2.16
N LEU A 84 -11.79 4.33 1.15
CA LEU A 84 -11.96 4.00 -0.26
C LEU A 84 -10.68 4.38 -1.00
N ASN A 85 -10.18 3.50 -1.85
CA ASN A 85 -9.00 3.72 -2.65
C ASN A 85 -9.18 3.20 -4.08
N SER A 86 -8.46 3.80 -5.01
CA SER A 86 -8.39 3.36 -6.39
C SER A 86 -7.01 3.65 -6.94
N SER A 87 -6.40 2.71 -7.65
CA SER A 87 -5.07 2.86 -8.24
C SER A 87 -5.02 2.31 -9.66
N ILE A 88 -4.32 3.01 -10.55
CA ILE A 88 -4.11 2.61 -11.93
C ILE A 88 -2.61 2.55 -12.22
N GLU A 89 -2.21 1.51 -12.94
CA GLU A 89 -0.88 1.34 -13.49
C GLU A 89 -1.01 1.15 -15.00
N GLN A 90 -0.29 1.95 -15.77
CA GLN A 90 -0.32 1.94 -17.23
C GLN A 90 1.11 1.91 -17.79
N ARG A 91 1.49 0.85 -18.51
CA ARG A 91 2.74 0.78 -19.28
C ARG A 91 2.72 1.85 -20.37
N LEU A 92 3.66 2.79 -20.26
CA LEU A 92 3.86 3.89 -21.20
C LEU A 92 4.92 3.54 -22.25
N LEU A 93 5.96 2.80 -21.85
CA LEU A 93 7.06 2.41 -22.73
C LEU A 93 7.53 0.99 -22.43
N THR A 94 7.65 0.18 -23.47
CA THR A 94 8.28 -1.15 -23.42
C THR A 94 9.49 -1.19 -24.34
N ARG A 95 10.67 -1.45 -23.78
CA ARG A 95 11.94 -1.71 -24.49
C ARG A 95 12.54 -3.02 -23.98
N PRO A 96 13.49 -3.64 -24.71
CA PRO A 96 14.04 -4.95 -24.34
C PRO A 96 14.62 -5.08 -22.93
N ARG A 97 15.04 -3.97 -22.32
CA ARG A 97 15.61 -3.93 -20.97
C ARG A 97 15.05 -2.82 -20.09
N VAL A 98 14.06 -2.05 -20.57
CA VAL A 98 13.52 -0.90 -19.85
C VAL A 98 12.01 -0.85 -20.02
N LEU A 99 11.31 -0.79 -18.90
CA LEU A 99 9.87 -0.59 -18.83
C LEU A 99 9.60 0.71 -18.09
N VAL A 100 8.65 1.50 -18.60
CA VAL A 100 8.19 2.72 -17.93
C VAL A 100 6.68 2.63 -17.74
N ASP A 101 6.25 2.69 -16.48
CA ASP A 101 4.86 2.67 -16.08
C ASP A 101 4.44 4.04 -15.53
N GLY A 102 3.27 4.50 -15.93
CA GLY A 102 2.54 5.61 -15.32
C GLY A 102 1.69 5.09 -14.18
N LEU A 103 1.76 5.78 -13.04
CA LEU A 103 1.05 5.44 -11.82
C LEU A 103 0.06 6.55 -11.50
N GLY A 104 -1.14 6.18 -11.07
CA GLY A 104 -2.11 7.09 -10.49
C GLY A 104 -2.84 6.43 -9.32
N SER A 105 -3.12 7.17 -8.26
CA SER A 105 -3.96 6.67 -7.17
C SER A 105 -4.80 7.78 -6.56
N VAL A 106 -5.93 7.38 -6.00
CA VAL A 106 -6.80 8.23 -5.20
C VAL A 106 -7.20 7.48 -3.94
N TYR A 107 -7.35 8.22 -2.85
CA TYR A 107 -7.75 7.70 -1.55
C TYR A 107 -8.68 8.69 -0.86
N THR A 108 -9.59 8.18 -0.04
CA THR A 108 -10.34 8.99 0.93
C THR A 108 -10.69 8.13 2.14
N SER A 109 -10.70 8.74 3.32
CA SER A 109 -11.22 8.10 4.51
C SER A 109 -12.03 9.03 5.39
N ARG A 110 -12.74 8.41 6.33
CA ARG A 110 -13.53 9.09 7.35
C ARG A 110 -13.42 8.33 8.67
N GLY A 111 -12.86 8.97 9.69
CA GLY A 111 -12.95 8.52 11.08
C GLY A 111 -14.21 9.06 11.76
N SER A 112 -14.75 8.33 12.74
CA SER A 112 -15.94 8.74 13.49
C SER A 112 -15.62 9.41 14.83
N ARG A 113 -14.35 9.42 15.26
CA ARG A 113 -13.87 10.03 16.51
C ARG A 113 -12.65 10.90 16.27
N ASP A 114 -12.62 12.06 16.92
CA ASP A 114 -11.49 13.00 16.81
C ASP A 114 -10.60 13.01 18.07
N ASP A 115 -11.13 12.55 19.21
CA ASP A 115 -10.43 12.46 20.50
C ASP A 115 -9.87 11.04 20.69
N VAL A 116 -8.80 10.73 19.96
CA VAL A 116 -8.11 9.43 20.01
C VAL A 116 -6.59 9.63 20.00
N PRO A 117 -5.81 8.72 20.61
CA PRO A 117 -4.36 8.91 20.79
C PRO A 117 -3.53 8.55 19.54
N TYR A 118 -4.15 8.46 18.37
CA TYR A 118 -3.53 8.07 17.11
C TYR A 118 -4.06 8.91 15.96
N PHE A 119 -3.34 8.89 14.84
CA PHE A 119 -3.76 9.61 13.64
C PHE A 119 -5.10 9.08 13.09
N ASN A 120 -6.19 9.84 13.27
CA ASN A 120 -7.53 9.50 12.83
C ASN A 120 -8.28 10.74 12.29
N PRO A 121 -7.96 11.19 11.07
CA PRO A 121 -8.63 12.36 10.50
C PRO A 121 -10.14 12.11 10.35
N SER A 122 -10.95 13.09 10.74
CA SER A 122 -12.40 13.04 10.54
C SER A 122 -12.76 12.85 9.07
N ARG A 123 -12.05 13.53 8.16
CA ARG A 123 -12.05 13.28 6.72
C ARG A 123 -10.71 13.64 6.10
N ASP A 124 -10.26 12.81 5.19
CA ASP A 124 -9.11 13.07 4.35
C ASP A 124 -9.31 12.55 2.93
N ARG A 125 -8.44 13.01 2.02
CA ARG A 125 -8.32 12.46 0.68
C ARG A 125 -6.93 12.71 0.14
N SER A 126 -6.50 11.85 -0.78
CA SER A 126 -5.32 12.13 -1.60
C SER A 126 -5.53 11.76 -3.06
N VAL A 127 -4.74 12.42 -3.90
CA VAL A 127 -4.54 12.08 -5.30
C VAL A 127 -3.03 12.03 -5.53
N GLU A 128 -2.52 10.94 -6.08
CA GLU A 128 -1.10 10.77 -6.39
C GLU A 128 -0.91 10.38 -7.86
N VAL A 129 0.12 10.96 -8.46
CA VAL A 129 0.58 10.58 -9.80
C VAL A 129 2.07 10.32 -9.77
N GLY A 130 2.54 9.37 -10.58
CA GLY A 130 3.95 9.01 -10.58
C GLY A 130 4.40 8.23 -11.82
N LEU A 131 5.70 7.96 -11.85
CA LEU A 131 6.35 7.14 -12.84
C LEU A 131 7.18 6.08 -12.15
N ARG A 132 7.21 4.88 -12.74
CA ARG A 132 8.09 3.79 -12.36
C ARG A 132 8.92 3.35 -13.55
N ILE A 133 10.24 3.33 -13.37
CA ILE A 133 11.20 2.84 -14.35
C ILE A 133 11.76 1.53 -13.81
N ASP A 134 11.54 0.44 -14.55
CA ASP A 134 12.14 -0.87 -14.28
C ASP A 134 13.17 -1.16 -15.37
N GLN A 135 14.42 -1.37 -14.99
CA GLN A 135 15.50 -1.64 -15.93
C GLN A 135 16.24 -2.91 -15.57
N GLN A 136 16.24 -3.86 -16.50
CA GLN A 136 17.01 -5.09 -16.45
C GLN A 136 18.47 -4.79 -16.80
N LEU A 137 19.33 -4.78 -15.79
CA LEU A 137 20.77 -4.54 -15.96
C LEU A 137 21.51 -5.78 -16.46
N TRP A 138 21.09 -6.96 -16.01
CA TRP A 138 21.71 -8.23 -16.37
C TRP A 138 20.67 -9.34 -16.44
N ARG A 139 20.89 -10.29 -17.36
CA ARG A 139 20.10 -11.52 -17.43
C ARG A 139 20.91 -12.66 -18.06
N ARG A 140 20.80 -13.84 -17.47
CA ARG A 140 21.31 -15.11 -18.03
C ARG A 140 20.35 -16.23 -17.65
N TYR A 141 19.67 -16.80 -18.64
CA TYR A 141 18.58 -17.76 -18.43
C TYR A 141 17.52 -17.17 -17.48
N ASP A 142 17.23 -17.88 -16.39
CA ASP A 142 16.24 -17.50 -15.37
C ASP A 142 16.81 -16.57 -14.29
N ARG A 143 18.08 -16.18 -14.43
CA ARG A 143 18.73 -15.25 -13.51
C ARG A 143 18.69 -13.85 -14.07
N SER A 144 18.25 -12.89 -13.29
CA SER A 144 18.24 -11.49 -13.70
C SER A 144 18.54 -10.56 -12.53
N PHE A 145 18.96 -9.35 -12.89
CA PHE A 145 19.11 -8.24 -11.97
C PHE A 145 18.43 -7.02 -12.55
N HIS A 146 17.51 -6.45 -11.77
CA HIS A 146 16.73 -5.28 -12.11
C HIS A 146 16.98 -4.18 -11.08
N TYR A 147 17.01 -2.93 -11.53
CA TYR A 147 16.74 -1.81 -10.64
C TYR A 147 15.39 -1.20 -10.99
N ARG A 148 14.73 -0.65 -9.97
CA ARG A 148 13.43 -0.01 -10.06
C ARG A 148 13.48 1.34 -9.37
N LEU A 149 13.22 2.41 -10.12
CA LEU A 149 13.07 3.76 -9.60
C LEU A 149 11.59 4.17 -9.70
N THR A 150 11.00 4.59 -8.59
CA THR A 150 9.65 5.16 -8.55
C THR A 150 9.72 6.58 -8.03
N VAL A 151 9.09 7.51 -8.73
CA VAL A 151 8.96 8.91 -8.31
C VAL A 151 7.49 9.30 -8.44
N SER A 152 6.92 9.89 -7.40
CA SER A 152 5.54 10.34 -7.41
C SER A 152 5.36 11.64 -6.63
N LEU A 153 4.23 12.31 -6.92
CA LEU A 153 3.78 13.50 -6.25
C LEU A 153 2.29 13.34 -5.91
N GLY A 154 1.98 13.40 -4.62
CA GLY A 154 0.62 13.40 -4.10
C GLY A 154 0.16 14.79 -3.68
N ASP A 155 -1.12 15.08 -3.81
CA ASP A 155 -1.84 16.10 -3.04
C ASP A 155 -2.64 15.40 -1.96
N TYR A 156 -2.41 15.75 -0.70
CA TYR A 156 -3.15 15.24 0.45
C TYR A 156 -3.92 16.36 1.11
N TRP A 157 -5.23 16.21 1.18
CA TRP A 157 -6.13 17.13 1.85
C TRP A 157 -6.67 16.50 3.13
N GLN A 158 -6.69 17.29 4.20
CA GLN A 158 -7.26 16.89 5.48
C GLN A 158 -8.21 17.98 5.99
N GLN A 159 -9.38 17.54 6.47
CA GLN A 159 -10.35 18.43 7.11
C GLN A 159 -9.70 19.15 8.29
N GLY A 160 -9.81 20.48 8.33
CA GLY A 160 -9.20 21.33 9.35
C GLY A 160 -7.75 21.78 9.06
N PHE A 161 -7.07 21.17 8.09
CA PHE A 161 -5.65 21.47 7.79
C PHE A 161 -5.36 21.85 6.34
N GLY A 162 -6.28 21.57 5.40
CA GLY A 162 -6.13 21.93 4.00
C GLY A 162 -5.32 20.92 3.19
N SER A 163 -4.82 21.33 2.02
CA SER A 163 -4.06 20.50 1.08
C SER A 163 -2.55 20.71 1.23
N ALA A 164 -1.78 19.64 1.08
CA ALA A 164 -0.33 19.67 1.02
C ALA A 164 0.23 18.66 0.02
N LEU A 165 1.28 19.07 -0.69
CA LEU A 165 2.01 18.18 -1.60
C LEU A 165 2.92 17.21 -0.85
N ILE A 166 2.91 15.94 -1.28
CA ILE A 166 3.70 14.83 -0.76
C ILE A 166 4.59 14.30 -1.89
N PRO A 167 5.86 14.71 -1.98
CA PRO A 167 6.82 14.08 -2.88
C PRO A 167 7.29 12.74 -2.30
N THR A 168 7.44 11.75 -3.17
CA THR A 168 7.91 10.40 -2.82
C THR A 168 8.92 9.90 -3.86
N VAL A 169 9.99 9.26 -3.39
CA VAL A 169 11.00 8.60 -4.23
C VAL A 169 11.32 7.25 -3.61
N ALA A 170 11.37 6.20 -4.43
CA ALA A 170 11.79 4.87 -4.00
C ALA A 170 12.75 4.26 -5.01
N TYR A 171 13.82 3.64 -4.51
CA TYR A 171 14.83 2.98 -5.32
C TYR A 171 15.03 1.56 -4.80
N ARG A 172 14.77 0.57 -5.66
CA ARG A 172 14.82 -0.85 -5.33
C ARG A 172 15.69 -1.63 -6.30
N HIS A 173 16.22 -2.73 -5.80
CA HIS A 173 16.96 -3.73 -6.54
C HIS A 173 16.26 -5.07 -6.39
N GLU A 174 16.16 -5.81 -7.49
CA GLU A 174 15.57 -7.15 -7.52
C GLU A 174 16.56 -8.13 -8.16
N TRP A 175 16.90 -9.17 -7.40
CA TRP A 175 17.70 -10.29 -7.84
C TRP A 175 16.81 -11.51 -8.02
N GLN A 176 16.70 -12.01 -9.24
CA GLN A 176 16.13 -13.33 -9.51
C GLN A 176 17.27 -14.33 -9.63
N PHE A 177 17.37 -15.27 -8.68
CA PHE A 177 18.43 -16.29 -8.66
C PHE A 177 18.01 -17.59 -9.36
N ALA A 178 16.72 -17.87 -9.36
CA ALA A 178 16.04 -18.95 -10.07
C ALA A 178 14.54 -18.64 -10.12
N GLN A 179 13.77 -19.46 -10.83
CA GLN A 179 12.32 -19.43 -10.71
C GLN A 179 11.91 -19.59 -9.22
N GLY A 180 11.03 -18.72 -8.75
CA GLY A 180 10.55 -18.73 -7.36
C GLY A 180 11.56 -18.25 -6.29
N ARG A 181 12.80 -17.88 -6.68
CA ARG A 181 13.85 -17.40 -5.76
C ARG A 181 14.22 -15.96 -6.07
N VAL A 182 13.61 -15.04 -5.35
CA VAL A 182 13.74 -13.60 -5.57
C VAL A 182 14.17 -12.91 -4.29
N PHE A 183 15.18 -12.05 -4.37
CA PHE A 183 15.57 -11.14 -3.31
C PHE A 183 15.43 -9.70 -3.77
N GLU A 184 14.60 -8.94 -3.08
CA GLU A 184 14.37 -7.52 -3.34
C GLU A 184 14.84 -6.71 -2.13
N TYR A 185 15.44 -5.56 -2.36
CA TYR A 185 15.76 -4.60 -1.30
C TYR A 185 15.77 -3.18 -1.83
N GLY A 186 15.56 -2.21 -0.95
CA GLY A 186 15.62 -0.82 -1.37
C GLY A 186 15.45 0.20 -0.26
N VAL A 187 15.43 1.45 -0.70
CA VAL A 187 15.23 2.63 0.13
C VAL A 187 14.10 3.47 -0.45
N SER A 188 13.33 4.08 0.44
CA SER A 188 12.31 5.06 0.08
C SER A 188 12.45 6.32 0.91
N TRP A 189 12.03 7.44 0.33
CA TRP A 189 11.97 8.73 0.98
C TRP A 189 10.65 9.41 0.62
N SER A 190 10.00 10.02 1.60
CA SER A 190 8.81 10.84 1.38
C SER A 190 8.69 11.97 2.41
N ARG A 191 7.84 12.94 2.11
CA ARG A 191 7.51 14.05 3.04
C ARG A 191 6.01 14.19 3.26
N PRO A 192 5.36 13.28 4.00
CA PRO A 192 3.94 13.39 4.28
C PRO A 192 3.62 14.56 5.22
N VAL A 193 2.34 14.89 5.33
CA VAL A 193 1.82 15.90 6.24
C VAL A 193 0.68 15.28 7.04
N TYR A 194 0.76 15.35 8.36
CA TYR A 194 -0.27 14.87 9.28
C TYR A 194 -0.63 16.02 10.20
N ASP A 195 -1.92 16.33 10.34
CA ASP A 195 -2.40 17.42 11.20
C ASP A 195 -1.68 18.75 10.92
N GLY A 196 -1.43 19.02 9.63
CA GLY A 196 -0.70 20.20 9.15
C GLY A 196 0.81 20.19 9.39
N GLN A 197 1.36 19.20 10.10
CA GLN A 197 2.79 19.08 10.38
C GLN A 197 3.48 18.21 9.33
N ARG A 198 4.54 18.75 8.74
CA ARG A 198 5.33 18.04 7.73
C ARG A 198 6.34 17.13 8.38
N GLU A 199 6.31 15.87 7.99
CA GLU A 199 7.28 14.87 8.41
C GLU A 199 8.26 14.52 7.29
N ARG A 200 9.27 13.73 7.64
CA ARG A 200 10.21 13.13 6.69
C ARG A 200 10.34 11.65 7.02
N HIS A 201 9.95 10.80 6.09
CA HIS A 201 10.07 9.36 6.23
C HIS A 201 11.20 8.85 5.35
N ILE A 202 12.04 8.00 5.93
CA ILE A 202 13.05 7.23 5.21
C ILE A 202 12.80 5.77 5.56
N GLY A 203 12.43 4.98 4.57
CA GLY A 203 12.15 3.55 4.73
C GLY A 203 13.23 2.70 4.09
N PHE A 204 13.52 1.57 4.72
CA PHE A 204 14.33 0.50 4.13
C PHE A 204 13.50 -0.77 4.12
N ASP A 205 13.46 -1.45 2.99
CA ASP A 205 12.73 -2.71 2.83
C ASP A 205 13.64 -3.77 2.22
N ALA A 206 13.38 -5.02 2.62
CA ALA A 206 14.01 -6.21 2.05
C ALA A 206 12.99 -7.35 2.08
N VAL A 207 12.87 -8.05 0.95
CA VAL A 207 11.92 -9.15 0.76
C VAL A 207 12.68 -10.33 0.16
N LEU A 208 12.56 -11.49 0.81
CA LEU A 208 13.05 -12.75 0.27
C LEU A 208 11.84 -13.64 -0.05
N ARG A 209 11.68 -13.98 -1.33
CA ARG A 209 10.71 -14.98 -1.79
C ARG A 209 11.47 -16.25 -2.11
N TRP A 210 11.03 -17.35 -1.52
CA TRP A 210 11.60 -18.68 -1.73
C TRP A 210 10.47 -19.71 -1.74
N GLY A 211 10.46 -20.56 -2.76
CA GLY A 211 9.45 -21.58 -2.99
C GLY A 211 9.20 -21.71 -4.49
N GLU A 212 8.68 -22.86 -4.93
CA GLU A 212 8.17 -23.02 -6.30
C GLU A 212 6.71 -22.61 -6.38
#